data_AF-A0A954LAP3-F1
#
_entry.id   AF-A0A954LAP3-F1
#
_cell.length_a   1.000
_cell.length_b   1.000
_cell.length_c   1.000
_cell.angle_alpha   90.00
_cell.angle_beta   90.00
_cell.angle_gamma   90.00
#
_symmetry.space_group_name_H-M   'P 1'
#
loop_
_entity.id
_entity.type
_entity.pdbx_description
1 polymer ?
#
loop_
_entity_poly.entity_id
_entity_poly.type
_entity_poly.pdbx_seq_one_letter_code
_entity_poly.pdbx_strand_id
1 'polypeptide(L)'
;ISDARSALRKAASLLADQDLAIEVDALASLLDSYLTNERYTLDEVSLNVRSASELLTRMEQAEGIVRDGTETESEASGSFGLLQSSDAEGAGDELIADIEVIDGDADEEGNGGPRLVIAALNDQLDQAVVRVRGLVGDLITTSADQETRRTVKAFPAAMRMFDFRLYASPEASPAATRQRADDEMQTRLHRWLDTEQPGLDNKTPRQAAADPATRRLAAGLLLAMHQQVQTMADGFDLNRVWQELELPAPVNVDPARIRSTASLSFLQFRRVDLSQLNDDQLTDFAMRSAILGATDLAEAAIDAILERPDALEKFGLHRAGVLLSTLARERGDVAKTLHVIDFVRQRTDSTGEGFRQHLE
;
A
#
# COMPACT_ATOMS: atom_id res chain seq x y z
N ILE A 1 6.35 -26.99 2.14
CA ILE A 1 6.79 -25.58 2.38
C ILE A 1 8.31 -25.54 2.52
N SER A 2 8.87 -26.16 3.56
CA SER A 2 10.34 -26.26 3.78
C SER A 2 11.11 -26.73 2.54
N ASP A 3 10.60 -27.75 1.85
CA ASP A 3 11.25 -28.34 0.66
C ASP A 3 11.30 -27.37 -0.54
N ALA A 4 10.24 -26.59 -0.77
CA ALA A 4 10.18 -25.66 -1.90
C ALA A 4 11.11 -24.45 -1.69
N ARG A 5 11.12 -23.88 -0.48
CA ARG A 5 12.10 -22.85 -0.10
C ARG A 5 13.52 -23.36 -0.23
N SER A 6 13.80 -24.55 0.33
CA SER A 6 15.13 -25.14 0.29
C SER A 6 15.59 -25.36 -1.15
N ALA A 7 14.69 -25.83 -2.03
CA ALA A 7 14.95 -25.98 -3.45
C ALA A 7 15.28 -24.65 -4.14
N LEU A 8 14.50 -23.58 -3.88
CA LEU A 8 14.77 -22.25 -4.44
C LEU A 8 16.10 -21.69 -3.96
N ARG A 9 16.37 -21.73 -2.64
CA ARG A 9 17.67 -21.30 -2.08
C ARG A 9 18.83 -22.10 -2.65
N LYS A 10 18.64 -23.41 -2.85
CA LYS A 10 19.65 -24.26 -3.48
C LYS A 10 19.87 -23.88 -4.94
N ALA A 11 18.80 -23.66 -5.70
CA ALA A 11 18.90 -23.19 -7.10
C ALA A 11 19.63 -21.85 -7.17
N ALA A 12 19.30 -20.93 -6.28
CA ALA A 12 19.94 -19.62 -6.20
C ALA A 12 21.45 -19.71 -5.92
N SER A 13 21.88 -20.66 -5.08
CA SER A 13 23.32 -20.93 -4.85
C SER A 13 24.08 -21.49 -6.06
N LEU A 14 23.37 -21.97 -7.08
CA LEU A 14 23.94 -22.54 -8.31
C LEU A 14 23.97 -21.55 -9.48
N LEU A 15 23.34 -20.39 -9.33
CA LEU A 15 23.28 -19.37 -10.37
C LEU A 15 24.57 -18.55 -10.41
N ALA A 16 25.10 -18.36 -11.61
CA ALA A 16 26.26 -17.49 -11.84
C ALA A 16 25.89 -16.00 -11.89
N ASP A 17 24.65 -15.70 -12.30
CA ASP A 17 24.11 -14.35 -12.28
C ASP A 17 23.64 -14.02 -10.86
N GLN A 18 24.34 -13.09 -10.21
CA GLN A 18 24.09 -12.70 -8.83
C GLN A 18 22.71 -12.09 -8.65
N ASP A 19 22.24 -11.31 -9.62
CA ASP A 19 20.95 -10.65 -9.52
C ASP A 19 19.83 -11.68 -9.61
N LEU A 20 19.91 -12.60 -10.58
CA LEU A 20 18.96 -13.71 -10.66
C LEU A 20 18.97 -14.56 -9.38
N ALA A 21 20.14 -14.77 -8.78
CA ALA A 21 20.26 -15.47 -7.51
C ALA A 21 19.58 -14.71 -6.35
N ILE A 22 19.60 -13.38 -6.35
CA ILE A 22 18.87 -12.54 -5.40
C ILE A 22 17.36 -12.66 -5.65
N GLU A 23 16.90 -12.65 -6.91
CA GLU A 23 15.48 -12.77 -7.23
C GLU A 23 14.90 -14.12 -6.76
N VAL A 24 15.66 -15.20 -6.95
CA VAL A 24 15.24 -16.53 -6.48
C VAL A 24 15.16 -16.59 -4.96
N ASP A 25 16.05 -15.92 -4.23
CA ASP A 25 15.93 -15.78 -2.77
C ASP A 25 14.73 -14.91 -2.35
N ALA A 26 14.41 -13.86 -3.12
CA ALA A 26 13.22 -13.05 -2.90
C ALA A 26 11.95 -13.89 -3.09
N LEU A 27 11.86 -14.69 -4.15
CA LEU A 27 10.77 -15.64 -4.39
C LEU A 27 10.68 -16.68 -3.27
N ALA A 28 11.80 -17.20 -2.80
CA ALA A 28 11.82 -18.12 -1.66
C ALA A 28 11.24 -17.47 -0.39
N SER A 29 11.54 -16.19 -0.17
CA SER A 29 11.06 -15.42 0.99
C SER A 29 9.57 -15.07 0.88
N LEU A 30 9.10 -14.70 -0.31
CA LEU A 30 7.66 -14.51 -0.59
C LEU A 30 6.89 -15.81 -0.42
N LEU A 31 7.43 -16.94 -0.91
CA LEU A 31 6.77 -18.22 -0.76
C LEU A 31 6.61 -18.61 0.72
N ASP A 32 7.62 -18.33 1.55
CA ASP A 32 7.53 -18.51 3.00
C ASP A 32 6.43 -17.66 3.63
N SER A 33 6.33 -16.38 3.25
CA SER A 33 5.31 -15.48 3.80
C SER A 33 3.90 -15.86 3.36
N TYR A 34 3.72 -16.41 2.15
CA TYR A 34 2.43 -16.90 1.67
C TYR A 34 2.05 -18.26 2.22
N LEU A 35 3.01 -19.09 2.65
CA LEU A 35 2.74 -20.44 3.12
C LEU A 35 2.81 -20.57 4.64
N THR A 36 3.29 -19.56 5.38
CA THR A 36 3.26 -19.59 6.84
C THR A 36 1.83 -19.59 7.39
N ASN A 37 1.64 -20.31 8.49
CA ASN A 37 0.42 -20.29 9.30
C ASN A 37 0.41 -19.11 10.29
N GLU A 38 1.57 -18.48 10.50
CA GLU A 38 1.68 -17.29 11.34
C GLU A 38 1.10 -16.08 10.60
N ARG A 39 -0.13 -15.76 10.96
CA ARG A 39 -0.91 -14.66 10.40
C ARG A 39 -1.33 -13.72 11.51
N TYR A 40 -1.41 -12.45 11.16
CA TYR A 40 -2.28 -11.52 11.87
C TYR A 40 -3.54 -11.31 11.03
N THR A 41 -4.65 -10.99 11.68
CA THR A 41 -5.95 -10.87 11.03
C THR A 41 -6.53 -9.49 11.22
N LEU A 42 -7.22 -9.01 10.20
CA LEU A 42 -8.21 -7.95 10.33
C LEU A 42 -9.51 -8.65 10.65
N ASP A 43 -9.97 -8.48 11.88
CA ASP A 43 -11.20 -9.05 12.37
C ASP A 43 -12.23 -7.95 12.54
N GLU A 44 -13.50 -8.30 12.38
CA GLU A 44 -14.61 -7.40 12.64
C GLU A 44 -15.57 -7.99 13.67
N VAL A 45 -16.26 -7.11 14.36
CA VAL A 45 -17.44 -7.46 15.16
C VAL A 45 -18.61 -6.59 14.75
N SER A 46 -19.78 -7.23 14.60
CA SER A 46 -21.04 -6.53 14.35
C SER A 46 -21.89 -6.49 15.61
N LEU A 47 -22.35 -5.30 15.96
CA LEU A 47 -23.14 -5.02 17.15
C LEU A 47 -24.44 -4.33 16.74
N ASN A 48 -25.57 -4.93 17.04
CA ASN A 48 -26.88 -4.28 16.89
C ASN A 48 -26.97 -3.07 17.81
N VAL A 49 -27.59 -2.00 17.30
CA VAL A 49 -27.81 -0.76 18.03
C VAL A 49 -29.29 -0.36 17.98
N ARG A 50 -29.72 0.51 18.91
CA ARG A 50 -31.13 0.94 18.97
C ARG A 50 -31.50 1.94 17.86
N SER A 51 -30.57 2.81 17.49
CA SER A 51 -30.79 3.88 16.52
C SER A 51 -29.46 4.28 15.86
N ALA A 52 -29.39 4.18 14.52
CA ALA A 52 -28.23 4.63 13.77
C ALA A 52 -28.04 6.15 13.88
N SER A 53 -29.11 6.94 13.78
CA SER A 53 -29.01 8.41 13.84
C SER A 53 -28.53 8.94 15.19
N GLU A 54 -29.00 8.34 16.30
CA GLU A 54 -28.51 8.72 17.64
C GLU A 54 -27.04 8.31 17.82
N LEU A 55 -26.66 7.13 17.31
CA LEU A 55 -25.29 6.66 17.34
C LEU A 55 -24.35 7.60 16.57
N LEU A 56 -24.70 7.98 15.34
CA LEU A 56 -23.94 8.93 14.53
C LEU A 56 -23.69 10.24 15.30
N THR A 57 -24.75 10.79 15.88
CA THR A 57 -24.65 12.04 16.66
C THR A 57 -23.71 11.90 17.86
N ARG A 58 -23.75 10.75 18.56
CA ARG A 58 -22.90 10.51 19.73
C ARG A 58 -21.46 10.25 19.34
N MET A 59 -21.21 9.54 18.23
CA MET A 59 -19.87 9.29 17.71
C MET A 59 -19.18 10.58 17.25
N GLU A 60 -19.90 11.51 16.62
CA GLU A 60 -19.36 12.83 16.25
C GLU A 60 -18.94 13.69 17.45
N GLN A 61 -19.48 13.41 18.64
CA GLN A 61 -19.19 14.15 19.88
C GLN A 61 -18.21 13.42 20.80
N ALA A 62 -17.87 12.16 20.48
CA ALA A 62 -17.08 11.31 21.35
C ALA A 62 -15.58 11.59 21.20
N GLU A 63 -14.91 11.83 22.33
CA GLU A 63 -13.45 12.00 22.37
C GLU A 63 -12.74 10.71 21.92
N GLY A 64 -11.73 10.86 21.05
CA GLY A 64 -10.99 9.73 20.48
C GLY A 64 -11.67 9.02 19.31
N ILE A 65 -12.87 9.45 18.89
CA ILE A 65 -13.51 9.01 17.65
C ILE A 65 -13.44 10.16 16.64
N VAL A 66 -13.00 9.85 15.42
CA VAL A 66 -12.85 10.82 14.34
C VAL A 66 -13.64 10.37 13.13
N ARG A 67 -14.32 11.29 12.45
CA ARG A 67 -15.05 10.95 11.23
C ARG A 67 -14.06 10.70 10.10
N ASP A 68 -14.21 9.58 9.41
CA ASP A 68 -13.43 9.32 8.21
C ASP A 68 -14.03 10.16 7.06
N GLY A 69 -13.19 10.96 6.42
CA GLY A 69 -13.57 11.81 5.29
C GLY A 69 -13.55 11.07 3.94
N THR A 70 -13.11 9.81 3.92
CA THR A 70 -13.17 8.99 2.72
C THR A 70 -14.59 8.47 2.53
N GLU A 71 -15.29 9.00 1.53
CA GLU A 71 -16.53 8.39 1.04
C GLU A 71 -16.18 7.03 0.44
N THR A 72 -16.24 5.98 1.25
CA THR A 72 -16.23 4.61 0.73
C THR A 72 -17.54 4.34 0.00
N GLU A 73 -17.51 3.56 -1.09
CA GLU A 73 -18.70 2.97 -1.74
C GLU A 73 -19.41 1.93 -0.83
N SER A 74 -19.48 2.20 0.47
CA SER A 74 -20.10 1.39 1.50
C SER A 74 -21.56 1.81 1.66
N GLU A 75 -22.42 0.85 2.03
CA GLU A 75 -23.79 1.12 2.47
C GLU A 75 -23.84 1.80 3.86
N ALA A 76 -22.67 2.09 4.46
CA ALA A 76 -22.56 2.79 5.72
C ALA A 76 -23.16 4.19 5.66
N SER A 77 -23.99 4.51 6.65
CA SER A 77 -24.53 5.85 6.90
C SER A 77 -23.49 6.79 7.51
N GLY A 78 -22.40 6.22 8.06
CA GLY A 78 -21.23 6.98 8.49
C GLY A 78 -20.04 6.08 8.80
N SER A 79 -18.84 6.60 8.54
CA SER A 79 -17.56 5.92 8.80
C SER A 79 -16.72 6.76 9.76
N PHE A 80 -16.11 6.10 10.72
CA PHE A 80 -15.30 6.71 11.78
C PHE A 80 -14.04 5.89 12.02
N GLY A 81 -13.00 6.53 12.53
CA GLY A 81 -11.80 5.91 13.06
C GLY A 81 -11.75 6.04 14.59
N LEU A 82 -11.22 5.03 15.27
CA LEU A 82 -10.89 5.08 16.68
C LEU A 82 -9.39 5.35 16.87
N LEU A 83 -9.05 6.48 17.47
CA LEU A 83 -7.66 6.87 17.76
C LEU A 83 -7.07 6.01 18.88
N GLN A 84 -5.77 5.71 18.84
CA GLN A 84 -5.07 5.00 19.90
C GLN A 84 -5.06 5.80 21.22
N SER A 85 -4.73 7.09 21.14
CA SER A 85 -4.84 8.04 22.25
C SER A 85 -6.23 8.69 22.26
N SER A 86 -6.62 9.27 23.40
CA SER A 86 -7.83 10.11 23.50
C SER A 86 -7.58 11.55 23.04
N ASP A 87 -6.31 11.97 22.97
CA ASP A 87 -5.93 13.36 22.73
C ASP A 87 -6.10 13.76 21.26
N ALA A 88 -7.35 14.07 20.86
CA ALA A 88 -7.71 14.48 19.51
C ALA A 88 -7.01 15.79 19.02
N GLU A 89 -6.31 16.50 19.90
CA GLU A 89 -5.48 17.66 19.56
C GLU A 89 -4.14 17.26 18.89
N GLY A 90 -3.78 15.98 18.94
CA GLY A 90 -2.58 15.42 18.31
C GLY A 90 -2.79 15.10 16.83
N ALA A 91 -2.38 15.99 15.96
CA ALA A 91 -2.20 15.67 14.55
C ALA A 91 -1.06 14.63 14.41
N GLY A 92 -1.39 13.34 14.46
CA GLY A 92 -0.41 12.24 14.43
C GLY A 92 -0.82 10.93 15.13
N ASP A 93 -2.05 10.83 15.63
CA ASP A 93 -2.50 9.60 16.30
C ASP A 93 -2.75 8.45 15.32
N GLU A 94 -2.34 7.24 15.72
CA GLU A 94 -2.61 6.00 14.99
C GLU A 94 -4.06 5.55 15.22
N LEU A 95 -4.73 5.09 14.16
CA LEU A 95 -6.06 4.49 14.22
C LEU A 95 -5.94 3.01 14.59
N ILE A 96 -6.61 2.61 15.67
CA ILE A 96 -6.64 1.22 16.14
C ILE A 96 -7.85 0.43 15.63
N ALA A 97 -8.87 1.12 15.12
CA ALA A 97 -10.05 0.49 14.53
C ALA A 97 -10.75 1.43 13.54
N ASP A 98 -11.41 0.83 12.54
CA ASP A 98 -12.45 1.49 11.76
C ASP A 98 -13.80 1.14 12.35
N ILE A 99 -14.73 2.08 12.25
CA ILE A 99 -16.08 1.93 12.76
C ILE A 99 -17.06 2.39 11.69
N GLU A 100 -17.94 1.50 11.26
CA GLU A 100 -19.01 1.81 10.32
C GLU A 100 -20.36 1.73 11.02
N VAL A 101 -21.20 2.74 10.77
CA VAL A 101 -22.61 2.75 11.18
C VAL A 101 -23.46 2.45 9.97
N ILE A 102 -24.23 1.38 10.03
CA ILE A 102 -25.11 0.95 8.94
C ILE A 102 -26.55 1.12 9.40
N ASP A 103 -27.30 1.97 8.70
CA ASP A 103 -28.76 2.11 8.88
C ASP A 103 -29.47 1.10 7.98
N GLY A 104 -29.57 -0.13 8.46
CA GLY A 104 -30.28 -1.20 7.77
C GLY A 104 -31.73 -1.31 8.25
N ASP A 105 -32.64 -1.63 7.33
CA ASP A 105 -33.99 -2.05 7.70
C ASP A 105 -33.94 -3.45 8.33
N ALA A 106 -34.68 -3.62 9.42
CA ALA A 106 -34.91 -4.96 9.96
C ALA A 106 -35.93 -5.70 9.09
N ASP A 107 -35.58 -6.92 8.71
CA ASP A 107 -36.53 -7.82 8.06
C ASP A 107 -37.62 -8.28 9.05
N GLU A 108 -38.62 -8.99 8.53
CA GLU A 108 -39.76 -9.47 9.32
C GLU A 108 -39.36 -10.44 10.44
N GLU A 109 -38.17 -11.04 10.36
CA GLU A 109 -37.61 -11.93 11.39
C GLU A 109 -36.76 -11.16 12.42
N GLY A 110 -36.62 -9.84 12.26
CA GLY A 110 -35.77 -8.99 13.09
C GLY A 110 -34.27 -9.16 12.78
N ASN A 111 -33.94 -9.79 11.65
CA ASN A 111 -32.59 -9.85 11.11
C ASN A 111 -32.34 -8.66 10.19
N GLY A 112 -31.13 -8.09 10.24
CA GLY A 112 -30.95 -6.75 9.71
C GLY A 112 -31.62 -5.71 10.63
N GLY A 113 -31.21 -4.47 10.53
CA GLY A 113 -31.46 -3.44 11.53
C GLY A 113 -30.23 -2.55 11.67
N PRO A 114 -30.35 -1.42 12.37
CA PRO A 114 -29.22 -0.52 12.56
C PRO A 114 -28.13 -1.23 13.35
N ARG A 115 -26.92 -1.21 12.81
CA ARG A 115 -25.76 -1.91 13.38
C ARG A 115 -24.50 -1.09 13.31
N LEU A 116 -23.61 -1.40 14.22
CA LEU A 116 -22.25 -0.89 14.32
C LEU A 116 -21.29 -2.01 13.95
N VAL A 117 -20.41 -1.77 12.99
CA VAL A 117 -19.33 -2.69 12.64
C VAL A 117 -18.02 -2.07 13.10
N ILE A 118 -17.26 -2.80 13.91
CA ILE A 118 -15.93 -2.38 14.36
C ILE A 118 -14.92 -3.34 13.72
N ALA A 119 -14.03 -2.81 12.88
CA ALA A 119 -12.98 -3.57 12.21
C ALA A 119 -11.61 -3.15 12.76
N ALA A 120 -10.82 -4.09 13.25
CA ALA A 120 -9.52 -3.83 13.84
C ALA A 120 -8.58 -5.01 13.65
N LEU A 121 -7.27 -4.78 13.83
CA LEU A 121 -6.33 -5.88 13.92
C LEU A 121 -6.68 -6.76 15.13
N ASN A 122 -6.42 -8.06 15.02
CA ASN A 122 -6.84 -9.03 16.02
C ASN A 122 -6.26 -8.79 17.42
N ASP A 123 -5.09 -8.15 17.50
CA ASP A 123 -4.46 -7.71 18.75
C ASP A 123 -5.05 -6.40 19.32
N GLN A 124 -5.87 -5.69 18.54
CA GLN A 124 -6.50 -4.40 18.88
C GLN A 124 -8.03 -4.48 19.03
N LEU A 125 -8.70 -5.50 18.46
CA LEU A 125 -10.16 -5.57 18.38
C LEU A 125 -10.83 -5.52 19.77
N ASP A 126 -10.37 -6.31 20.74
CA ASP A 126 -10.99 -6.31 22.07
C ASP A 126 -10.88 -4.95 22.77
N GLN A 127 -9.72 -4.28 22.62
CA GLN A 127 -9.53 -2.92 23.14
C GLN A 127 -10.49 -1.94 22.46
N ALA A 128 -10.62 -2.03 21.13
CA ALA A 128 -11.52 -1.17 20.36
C ALA A 128 -12.99 -1.37 20.80
N VAL A 129 -13.44 -2.62 20.94
CA VAL A 129 -14.80 -2.94 21.40
C VAL A 129 -15.07 -2.39 22.79
N VAL A 130 -14.14 -2.57 23.74
CA VAL A 130 -14.29 -2.04 25.10
C VAL A 130 -14.39 -0.52 25.09
N ARG A 131 -13.55 0.17 24.31
CA ARG A 131 -13.59 1.64 24.21
C ARG A 131 -14.88 2.13 23.60
N VAL A 132 -15.31 1.55 22.49
CA VAL A 132 -16.57 1.91 21.83
C VAL A 132 -17.77 1.67 22.75
N ARG A 133 -17.83 0.51 23.43
CA ARG A 133 -18.87 0.25 24.44
C ARG A 133 -18.83 1.24 25.61
N GLY A 134 -17.67 1.74 26.00
CA GLY A 134 -17.55 2.80 27.00
C GLY A 134 -18.16 4.13 26.56
N LEU A 135 -18.11 4.43 25.26
CA LEU A 135 -18.57 5.70 24.69
C LEU A 135 -20.06 5.69 24.29
N VAL A 136 -20.55 4.56 23.76
CA VAL A 136 -21.91 4.44 23.17
C VAL A 136 -22.67 3.19 23.64
N GLY A 137 -22.26 2.58 24.75
CA GLY A 137 -22.76 1.28 25.21
C GLY A 137 -24.26 1.23 25.52
N ASP A 138 -24.86 2.36 25.89
CA ASP A 138 -26.31 2.48 26.14
C ASP A 138 -27.16 2.32 24.86
N LEU A 139 -26.56 2.57 23.70
CA LEU A 139 -27.17 2.38 22.37
C LEU A 139 -26.97 0.97 21.82
N ILE A 140 -25.98 0.21 22.33
CA ILE A 140 -25.68 -1.14 21.86
C ILE A 140 -26.62 -2.14 22.53
N THR A 141 -27.37 -2.90 21.73
CA THR A 141 -28.31 -3.93 22.21
C THR A 141 -27.69 -5.32 22.25
N THR A 142 -26.58 -5.54 21.55
CA THR A 142 -25.86 -6.82 21.53
C THR A 142 -25.07 -7.02 22.81
N SER A 143 -25.40 -8.07 23.56
CA SER A 143 -24.63 -8.49 24.73
C SER A 143 -23.32 -9.16 24.32
N ALA A 144 -22.35 -9.21 25.25
CA ALA A 144 -21.01 -9.74 24.95
C ALA A 144 -21.02 -11.21 24.48
N ASP A 145 -21.96 -12.02 24.95
CA ASP A 145 -22.16 -13.42 24.56
C ASP A 145 -22.86 -13.61 23.21
N GLN A 146 -23.34 -12.52 22.60
CA GLN A 146 -24.02 -12.49 21.30
C GLN A 146 -23.17 -11.85 20.19
N GLU A 147 -21.94 -11.44 20.49
CA GLU A 147 -21.04 -10.81 19.52
C GLU A 147 -20.70 -11.79 18.40
N THR A 148 -21.04 -11.41 17.16
CA THR A 148 -20.62 -12.14 15.98
C THR A 148 -19.32 -11.55 15.47
N ARG A 149 -18.24 -12.34 15.58
CA ARG A 149 -16.91 -11.99 15.10
C ARG A 149 -16.59 -12.77 13.84
N ARG A 150 -15.97 -12.12 12.86
CA ARG A 150 -15.42 -12.81 11.69
C ARG A 150 -14.08 -12.22 11.30
N THR A 151 -13.23 -13.07 10.74
CA THR A 151 -12.02 -12.63 10.07
C THR A 151 -12.36 -12.15 8.67
N VAL A 152 -12.05 -10.88 8.40
CA VAL A 152 -12.23 -10.25 7.09
C VAL A 152 -11.05 -10.59 6.19
N LYS A 153 -9.84 -10.47 6.75
CA LYS A 153 -8.60 -10.66 5.99
C LYS A 153 -7.50 -11.21 6.89
N ALA A 154 -6.61 -11.99 6.30
CA ALA A 154 -5.43 -12.54 6.96
C ALA A 154 -4.17 -12.15 6.20
N PHE A 155 -3.14 -11.75 6.95
CA PHE A 155 -1.89 -11.22 6.40
C PHE A 155 -0.69 -11.95 7.00
N PRO A 156 0.44 -12.07 6.29
CA PRO A 156 1.67 -12.63 6.84
C PRO A 156 2.14 -11.85 8.09
N ALA A 157 2.49 -12.55 9.18
CA ALA A 157 2.93 -11.92 10.43
C ALA A 157 4.07 -10.90 10.26
N ALA A 158 5.00 -11.15 9.33
CA ALA A 158 6.12 -10.26 9.03
C ALA A 158 5.71 -8.85 8.56
N MET A 159 4.47 -8.70 8.06
CA MET A 159 3.93 -7.43 7.57
C MET A 159 3.31 -6.58 8.68
N ARG A 160 3.02 -7.16 9.85
CA ARG A 160 2.28 -6.51 10.95
C ARG A 160 2.89 -5.17 11.37
N MET A 161 4.21 -5.06 11.35
CA MET A 161 4.88 -3.84 11.78
C MET A 161 4.73 -2.67 10.80
N PHE A 162 4.40 -2.93 9.54
CA PHE A 162 4.15 -1.93 8.51
C PHE A 162 2.66 -1.66 8.31
N ASP A 163 1.80 -2.39 8.99
CA ASP A 163 0.36 -2.17 9.02
C ASP A 163 0.03 -1.14 10.11
N PHE A 164 0.00 0.12 9.70
CA PHE A 164 -0.35 1.25 10.54
C PHE A 164 -1.23 2.21 9.76
N ARG A 165 -2.07 2.95 10.48
CA ARG A 165 -2.98 3.91 9.89
C ARG A 165 -2.89 5.20 10.66
N LEU A 166 -2.48 6.27 10.01
CA LEU A 166 -2.41 7.58 10.65
C LEU A 166 -3.72 8.32 10.43
N TYR A 167 -4.24 8.94 11.49
CA TYR A 167 -5.32 9.88 11.34
C TYR A 167 -4.84 11.16 10.66
N ALA A 168 -5.49 11.49 9.54
CA ALA A 168 -5.28 12.73 8.82
C ALA A 168 -6.27 13.78 9.33
N SER A 169 -5.85 14.63 10.29
CA SER A 169 -6.68 15.75 10.75
C SER A 169 -7.14 16.61 9.56
N PRO A 170 -8.43 17.03 9.50
CA PRO A 170 -8.94 17.92 8.46
C PRO A 170 -8.18 19.26 8.35
N GLU A 171 -7.53 19.70 9.44
CA GLU A 171 -6.71 20.91 9.46
C GLU A 171 -5.28 20.69 8.93
N ALA A 172 -4.83 19.43 8.89
CA ALA A 172 -3.51 19.09 8.37
C ALA A 172 -3.51 19.18 6.84
N SER A 173 -2.46 19.80 6.30
CA SER A 173 -2.27 19.77 4.84
C SER A 173 -1.97 18.34 4.39
N PRO A 174 -2.39 17.93 3.18
CA PRO A 174 -2.05 16.61 2.64
C PRO A 174 -0.55 16.33 2.60
N ALA A 175 0.27 17.37 2.45
CA ALA A 175 1.73 17.24 2.49
C ALA A 175 2.25 16.92 3.90
N ALA A 176 1.67 17.53 4.94
CA ALA A 176 2.04 17.24 6.33
C ALA A 176 1.65 15.82 6.74
N THR A 177 0.46 15.35 6.35
CA THR A 177 0.02 13.97 6.60
C THR A 177 0.94 12.96 5.92
N ARG A 178 1.31 13.18 4.65
CA ARG A 178 2.25 12.32 3.92
C ARG A 178 3.63 12.30 4.57
N GLN A 179 4.19 13.47 4.89
CA GLN A 179 5.49 13.53 5.57
C GLN A 179 5.51 12.71 6.86
N ARG A 180 4.42 12.74 7.64
CA ARG A 180 4.30 11.90 8.85
C ARG A 180 4.21 10.41 8.54
N ALA A 181 3.44 10.03 7.52
CA ALA A 181 3.39 8.64 7.07
C ALA A 181 4.77 8.14 6.63
N ASP A 182 5.52 8.97 5.90
CA ASP A 182 6.89 8.69 5.51
C ASP A 182 7.80 8.58 6.74
N ASP A 183 7.75 9.51 7.68
CA ASP A 183 8.57 9.49 8.91
C ASP A 183 8.29 8.23 9.77
N GLU A 184 7.02 7.84 9.89
CA GLU A 184 6.60 6.64 10.62
C GLU A 184 7.03 5.36 9.89
N MET A 185 6.87 5.31 8.57
CA MET A 185 7.37 4.22 7.73
C MET A 185 8.88 4.05 7.90
N GLN A 186 9.64 5.15 7.83
CA GLN A 186 11.08 5.12 8.05
C GLN A 186 11.42 4.62 9.46
N THR A 187 10.72 5.07 10.49
CA THR A 187 10.93 4.59 11.87
C THR A 187 10.72 3.08 12.01
N ARG A 188 9.63 2.56 11.44
CA ARG A 188 9.31 1.12 11.42
C ARG A 188 10.33 0.32 10.63
N LEU A 189 10.77 0.85 9.49
CA LEU A 189 11.81 0.24 8.66
C LEU A 189 13.13 0.11 9.42
N HIS A 190 13.58 1.14 10.14
CA HIS A 190 14.79 1.04 10.97
C HIS A 190 14.64 -0.04 12.04
N ARG A 191 13.48 -0.12 12.71
CA ARG A 191 13.17 -1.19 13.66
C ARG A 191 13.22 -2.58 13.01
N TRP A 192 12.71 -2.71 11.78
CA TRP A 192 12.72 -3.97 11.03
C TRP A 192 14.15 -4.42 10.71
N LEU A 193 15.00 -3.48 10.29
CA LEU A 193 16.41 -3.73 9.99
C LEU A 193 17.22 -4.24 11.19
N ASP A 194 16.72 -3.98 12.41
CA ASP A 194 17.31 -4.42 13.68
C ASP A 194 16.55 -5.61 14.31
N THR A 195 15.52 -6.14 13.65
CA THR A 195 14.75 -7.30 14.10
C THR A 195 15.26 -8.58 13.44
N GLU A 196 15.48 -9.64 14.24
CA GLU A 196 15.92 -10.95 13.73
C GLU A 196 14.89 -11.54 12.75
N GLN A 197 15.38 -12.12 11.66
CA GLN A 197 14.53 -12.68 10.61
C GLN A 197 14.74 -14.19 10.51
N PRO A 198 13.70 -15.02 10.61
CA PRO A 198 13.81 -16.48 10.43
C PRO A 198 14.40 -16.86 9.06
N GLY A 199 14.17 -16.02 8.06
CA GLY A 199 14.71 -16.19 6.71
C GLY A 199 16.23 -16.00 6.60
N LEU A 200 16.87 -15.38 7.60
CA LEU A 200 18.29 -14.99 7.61
C LEU A 200 19.09 -15.72 8.70
N ASP A 201 18.71 -16.96 9.03
CA ASP A 201 19.33 -17.75 10.10
C ASP A 201 19.30 -17.02 11.46
N ASN A 202 18.18 -16.35 11.76
CA ASN A 202 17.96 -15.51 12.95
C ASN A 202 18.92 -14.31 13.07
N LYS A 203 19.54 -13.88 11.97
CA LYS A 203 20.24 -12.59 11.92
C LYS A 203 19.27 -11.46 11.62
N THR A 204 19.64 -10.26 12.02
CA THR A 204 18.97 -9.04 11.53
C THR A 204 19.36 -8.77 10.06
N PRO A 205 18.54 -8.03 9.28
CA PRO A 205 18.92 -7.60 7.93
C PRO A 205 20.30 -6.92 7.87
N ARG A 206 20.65 -6.07 8.85
CA ARG A 206 21.98 -5.44 8.94
C ARG A 206 23.10 -6.44 9.11
N GLN A 207 22.95 -7.37 10.07
CA GLN A 207 23.95 -8.41 10.32
C GLN A 207 24.12 -9.33 9.10
N ALA A 208 23.01 -9.69 8.45
CA ALA A 208 23.03 -10.55 7.29
C ALA A 208 23.66 -9.88 6.07
N ALA A 209 23.44 -8.58 5.86
CA ALA A 209 24.05 -7.79 4.79
C ALA A 209 25.57 -7.65 4.97
N ALA A 210 26.03 -7.45 6.21
CA ALA A 210 27.46 -7.34 6.53
C ALA A 210 28.23 -8.66 6.26
N ASP A 211 27.60 -9.81 6.46
CA ASP A 211 28.22 -11.13 6.25
C ASP A 211 28.14 -11.58 4.77
N PRO A 212 29.28 -11.79 4.08
CA PRO A 212 29.30 -12.26 2.69
C PRO A 212 28.50 -13.54 2.44
N ALA A 213 28.39 -14.44 3.42
CA ALA A 213 27.65 -15.70 3.27
C ALA A 213 26.13 -15.49 3.21
N THR A 214 25.62 -14.45 3.87
CA THR A 214 24.18 -14.17 3.98
C THR A 214 23.74 -12.89 3.27
N ARG A 215 24.68 -12.11 2.72
CA ARG A 215 24.41 -10.83 2.04
C ARG A 215 23.38 -10.96 0.92
N ARG A 216 23.47 -12.03 0.14
CA ARG A 216 22.51 -12.33 -0.95
C ARG A 216 21.09 -12.60 -0.41
N LEU A 217 20.99 -13.32 0.72
CA LEU A 217 19.72 -13.59 1.39
C LEU A 217 19.11 -12.29 1.94
N ALA A 218 19.94 -11.39 2.49
CA ALA A 218 19.48 -10.09 2.96
C ALA A 218 18.89 -9.25 1.82
N ALA A 219 19.58 -9.20 0.67
CA ALA A 219 19.07 -8.56 -0.54
C ALA A 219 17.75 -9.17 -1.02
N GLY A 220 17.65 -10.50 -1.08
CA GLY A 220 16.42 -11.19 -1.47
C GLY A 220 15.25 -10.91 -0.52
N LEU A 221 15.50 -10.93 0.79
CA LEU A 221 14.49 -10.62 1.80
C LEU A 221 14.00 -9.16 1.67
N LEU A 222 14.91 -8.21 1.46
CA LEU A 222 14.56 -6.80 1.28
C LEU A 222 13.64 -6.59 0.08
N LEU A 223 13.88 -7.28 -1.03
CA LEU A 223 13.02 -7.23 -2.21
C LEU A 223 11.64 -7.85 -1.97
N ALA A 224 11.60 -8.99 -1.28
CA ALA A 224 10.34 -9.61 -0.88
C ALA A 224 9.52 -8.69 0.04
N MET A 225 10.17 -8.09 1.03
CA MET A 225 9.54 -7.15 1.96
C MET A 225 9.02 -5.91 1.23
N HIS A 226 9.82 -5.30 0.35
CA HIS A 226 9.40 -4.17 -0.47
C HIS A 226 8.14 -4.48 -1.29
N GLN A 227 8.11 -5.63 -1.97
CA GLN A 227 6.92 -6.07 -2.72
C GLN A 227 5.67 -6.18 -1.83
N GLN A 228 5.84 -6.63 -0.60
CA GLN A 228 4.76 -6.78 0.36
C GLN A 228 4.26 -5.42 0.87
N VAL A 229 5.17 -4.50 1.22
CA VAL A 229 4.82 -3.19 1.80
C VAL A 229 4.28 -2.21 0.78
N GLN A 230 4.67 -2.29 -0.50
CA GLN A 230 4.12 -1.44 -1.56
C GLN A 230 2.59 -1.48 -1.65
N THR A 231 1.94 -2.56 -1.21
CA THR A 231 0.47 -2.66 -1.20
C THR A 231 -0.22 -2.02 0.00
N MET A 232 0.54 -1.65 1.05
CA MET A 232 -0.02 -1.21 2.33
C MET A 232 0.27 0.26 2.63
N ALA A 233 1.46 0.74 2.27
CA ALA A 233 1.87 2.09 2.60
C ALA A 233 2.87 2.64 1.59
N ASP A 234 2.66 3.89 1.21
CA ASP A 234 3.63 4.69 0.49
C ASP A 234 4.85 5.01 1.38
N GLY A 235 5.97 5.43 0.76
CA GLY A 235 7.13 5.94 1.49
C GLY A 235 8.28 4.96 1.72
N PHE A 236 8.17 3.70 1.27
CA PHE A 236 9.31 2.77 1.29
C PHE A 236 10.31 3.09 0.18
N ASP A 237 11.42 3.76 0.52
CA ASP A 237 12.55 3.97 -0.39
C ASP A 237 13.51 2.78 -0.37
N LEU A 238 13.28 1.83 -1.29
CA LEU A 238 14.13 0.66 -1.45
C LEU A 238 15.59 1.02 -1.72
N ASN A 239 15.85 2.05 -2.53
CA ASN A 239 17.21 2.41 -2.93
C ASN A 239 18.01 2.93 -1.74
N ARG A 240 17.39 3.75 -0.89
CA ARG A 240 18.00 4.24 0.34
C ARG A 240 18.37 3.10 1.28
N VAL A 241 17.45 2.15 1.52
CA VAL A 241 17.73 0.98 2.39
C VAL A 241 18.81 0.09 1.79
N TRP A 242 18.80 -0.10 0.47
CA TRP A 242 19.81 -0.88 -0.24
C TRP A 242 21.21 -0.29 -0.04
N GLN A 243 21.33 1.04 -0.15
CA GLN A 243 22.58 1.77 0.09
C GLN A 243 23.01 1.70 1.55
N GLU A 244 22.08 1.88 2.49
CA GLU A 244 22.35 1.82 3.93
C GLU A 244 22.88 0.45 4.37
N LEU A 245 22.40 -0.62 3.75
CA LEU A 245 22.87 -1.99 3.98
C LEU A 245 24.14 -2.35 3.19
N GLU A 246 24.70 -1.41 2.42
CA GLU A 246 25.86 -1.62 1.55
C GLU A 246 25.69 -2.85 0.63
N LEU A 247 24.46 -3.08 0.18
CA LEU A 247 24.15 -4.19 -0.71
C LEU A 247 24.72 -3.92 -2.11
N PRO A 248 25.17 -4.96 -2.84
CA PRO A 248 25.72 -4.78 -4.18
C PRO A 248 24.68 -4.14 -5.10
N ALA A 249 25.05 -3.05 -5.77
CA ALA A 249 24.15 -2.36 -6.68
C ALA A 249 23.66 -3.35 -7.78
N PRO A 250 22.34 -3.42 -8.04
CA PRO A 250 21.83 -4.27 -9.10
C PRO A 250 22.40 -3.85 -10.45
N VAL A 251 22.71 -4.81 -11.33
CA VAL A 251 23.18 -4.49 -12.68
C VAL A 251 22.00 -4.06 -13.56
N ASN A 252 22.10 -2.92 -14.24
CA ASN A 252 21.07 -2.49 -15.19
C ASN A 252 20.83 -3.56 -16.27
N VAL A 253 19.57 -3.73 -16.65
CA VAL A 253 19.23 -4.65 -17.76
C VAL A 253 19.63 -3.99 -19.08
N ASP A 254 20.48 -4.68 -19.84
CA ASP A 254 20.85 -4.28 -21.20
C ASP A 254 19.62 -4.27 -22.13
N PRO A 255 19.18 -3.10 -22.63
CA PRO A 255 17.97 -3.00 -23.44
C PRO A 255 18.03 -3.75 -24.76
N ALA A 256 19.24 -3.98 -25.29
CA ALA A 256 19.43 -4.79 -26.50
C ALA A 256 19.04 -6.26 -26.28
N ARG A 257 18.98 -6.72 -25.03
CA ARG A 257 18.55 -8.08 -24.66
C ARG A 257 17.05 -8.16 -24.35
N ILE A 258 16.36 -7.02 -24.21
CA ILE A 258 14.94 -6.96 -23.90
C ILE A 258 14.14 -7.17 -25.20
N ARG A 259 13.76 -8.42 -25.47
CA ARG A 259 12.86 -8.73 -26.60
C ARG A 259 11.43 -8.24 -26.36
N SER A 260 10.99 -8.26 -25.12
CA SER A 260 9.70 -7.75 -24.68
C SER A 260 9.83 -7.36 -23.22
N THR A 261 9.30 -6.19 -22.87
CA THR A 261 9.27 -5.76 -21.47
C THR A 261 8.50 -6.75 -20.62
N ALA A 262 7.48 -7.44 -21.16
CA ALA A 262 6.69 -8.48 -20.46
C ALA A 262 7.51 -9.71 -20.04
N SER A 263 8.65 -9.98 -20.68
CA SER A 263 9.52 -11.11 -20.35
C SER A 263 10.41 -10.87 -19.12
N LEU A 264 10.53 -9.62 -18.68
CA LEU A 264 11.33 -9.27 -17.51
C LEU A 264 10.62 -9.70 -16.24
N SER A 265 11.37 -10.26 -15.29
CA SER A 265 10.89 -10.37 -13.91
C SER A 265 10.60 -8.98 -13.34
N PHE A 266 9.81 -8.89 -12.27
CA PHE A 266 9.52 -7.60 -11.63
C PHE A 266 10.80 -6.87 -11.20
N LEU A 267 11.82 -7.61 -10.75
CA LEU A 267 13.09 -7.05 -10.30
C LEU A 267 13.96 -6.60 -11.47
N GLN A 268 14.06 -7.38 -12.53
CA GLN A 268 14.68 -6.94 -13.78
C GLN A 268 14.01 -5.67 -14.32
N PHE A 269 12.68 -5.60 -14.24
CA PHE A 269 11.88 -4.49 -14.73
C PHE A 269 12.22 -3.17 -14.03
N ARG A 270 12.52 -3.17 -12.72
CA ARG A 270 12.96 -1.96 -11.98
C ARG A 270 14.34 -1.45 -12.36
N ARG A 271 15.16 -2.24 -13.06
CA ARG A 271 16.56 -1.91 -13.43
C ARG A 271 16.72 -1.55 -14.89
N VAL A 272 15.61 -1.31 -15.58
CA VAL A 272 15.62 -0.89 -16.97
C VAL A 272 15.97 0.59 -17.02
N ASP A 273 17.02 0.93 -17.78
CA ASP A 273 17.37 2.31 -18.06
C ASP A 273 16.43 2.85 -19.16
N LEU A 274 15.49 3.70 -18.76
CA LEU A 274 14.47 4.27 -19.65
C LEU A 274 15.08 5.08 -20.80
N SER A 275 16.25 5.69 -20.59
CA SER A 275 16.94 6.50 -21.61
C SER A 275 17.43 5.67 -22.79
N GLN A 276 17.59 4.36 -22.58
CA GLN A 276 18.09 3.42 -23.58
C GLN A 276 16.98 2.60 -24.25
N LEU A 277 15.72 2.76 -23.84
CA LEU A 277 14.58 2.11 -24.51
C LEU A 277 14.25 2.83 -25.82
N ASN A 278 13.85 2.06 -26.83
CA ASN A 278 13.19 2.64 -28.00
C ASN A 278 11.73 3.02 -27.67
N ASP A 279 11.05 3.77 -28.56
CA ASP A 279 9.72 4.32 -28.27
C ASP A 279 8.64 3.23 -28.07
N ASP A 280 8.76 2.10 -28.76
CA ASP A 280 7.83 0.96 -28.60
C ASP A 280 8.05 0.29 -27.24
N GLN A 281 9.31 0.02 -26.89
CA GLN A 281 9.68 -0.55 -25.60
C GLN A 281 9.30 0.37 -24.44
N LEU A 282 9.46 1.70 -24.60
CA LEU A 282 9.09 2.68 -23.57
C LEU A 282 7.57 2.74 -23.36
N THR A 283 6.80 2.68 -24.44
CA THR A 283 5.33 2.61 -24.40
C THR A 283 4.86 1.33 -23.68
N ASP A 284 5.41 0.18 -24.07
CA ASP A 284 5.12 -1.10 -23.43
C ASP A 284 5.53 -1.11 -21.95
N PHE A 285 6.67 -0.49 -21.62
CA PHE A 285 7.15 -0.34 -20.25
C PHE A 285 6.16 0.48 -19.43
N ALA A 286 5.75 1.67 -19.90
CA ALA A 286 4.79 2.52 -19.20
C ALA A 286 3.45 1.81 -18.94
N MET A 287 2.93 1.10 -19.95
CA MET A 287 1.68 0.32 -19.79
C MET A 287 1.84 -0.80 -18.76
N ARG A 288 2.95 -1.54 -18.80
CA ARG A 288 3.22 -2.62 -17.84
C ARG A 288 3.40 -2.08 -16.42
N SER A 289 4.11 -0.97 -16.24
CA SER A 289 4.29 -0.32 -14.93
C SER A 289 2.94 0.05 -14.32
N ALA A 290 2.03 0.62 -15.11
CA ALA A 290 0.68 0.95 -14.67
C ALA A 290 -0.13 -0.32 -14.28
N ILE A 291 -0.06 -1.40 -15.08
CA ILE A 291 -0.73 -2.68 -14.77
C ILE A 291 -0.19 -3.32 -13.49
N LEU A 292 1.12 -3.21 -13.26
CA LEU A 292 1.77 -3.77 -12.07
C LEU A 292 1.59 -2.90 -10.82
N GLY A 293 0.98 -1.71 -10.94
CA GLY A 293 0.89 -0.75 -9.84
C GLY A 293 2.25 -0.17 -9.42
N ALA A 294 3.27 -0.27 -10.28
CA ALA A 294 4.59 0.32 -10.03
C ALA A 294 4.56 1.81 -10.36
N THR A 295 3.92 2.60 -9.49
CA THR A 295 3.60 4.01 -9.72
C THR A 295 4.84 4.88 -9.99
N ASP A 296 5.97 4.58 -9.32
CA ASP A 296 7.27 5.23 -9.53
C ASP A 296 7.80 5.00 -10.94
N LEU A 297 7.76 3.75 -11.41
CA LEU A 297 8.19 3.39 -12.75
C LEU A 297 7.22 3.90 -13.83
N ALA A 298 5.91 3.91 -13.54
CA ALA A 298 4.90 4.40 -14.46
C ALA A 298 5.08 5.90 -14.68
N GLU A 299 5.26 6.67 -13.60
CA GLU A 299 5.52 8.10 -13.66
C GLU A 299 6.80 8.41 -14.44
N ALA A 300 7.92 7.78 -14.09
CA ALA A 300 9.20 8.01 -14.78
C ALA A 300 9.12 7.67 -16.28
N ALA A 301 8.40 6.61 -16.65
CA ALA A 301 8.20 6.23 -18.04
C ALA A 301 7.29 7.21 -18.79
N ILE A 302 6.21 7.70 -18.15
CA ILE A 302 5.33 8.69 -18.78
C ILE A 302 6.05 10.03 -18.94
N ASP A 303 6.82 10.47 -17.95
CA ASP A 303 7.66 11.67 -18.05
C ASP A 303 8.63 11.54 -19.25
N ALA A 304 9.30 10.39 -19.42
CA ALA A 304 10.16 10.13 -20.57
C ALA A 304 9.39 10.07 -21.92
N ILE A 305 8.14 9.60 -21.93
CA ILE A 305 7.28 9.61 -23.13
C ILE A 305 6.92 11.04 -23.53
N LEU A 306 6.61 11.92 -22.58
CA LEU A 306 6.24 13.31 -22.85
C LEU A 306 7.36 14.10 -23.53
N GLU A 307 8.61 13.71 -23.30
CA GLU A 307 9.81 14.27 -23.92
C GLU A 307 10.11 13.72 -25.32
N ARG A 308 9.44 12.63 -25.76
CA ARG A 308 9.71 11.91 -27.01
C ARG A 308 8.50 11.95 -27.95
N PRO A 309 8.49 12.82 -28.99
CA PRO A 309 7.32 13.04 -29.85
C PRO A 309 6.72 11.76 -30.45
N ASP A 310 7.55 10.87 -31.00
CA ASP A 310 7.10 9.62 -31.63
C ASP A 310 6.51 8.64 -30.61
N ALA A 311 7.08 8.56 -29.41
CA ALA A 311 6.52 7.77 -28.31
C ALA A 311 5.19 8.36 -27.82
N LEU A 312 5.11 9.69 -27.70
CA LEU A 312 3.91 10.39 -27.27
C LEU A 312 2.75 10.23 -28.26
N GLU A 313 3.03 10.27 -29.56
CA GLU A 313 2.05 10.01 -30.61
C GLU A 313 1.47 8.60 -30.48
N LYS A 314 2.33 7.59 -30.29
CA LYS A 314 1.92 6.18 -30.11
C LYS A 314 1.16 5.94 -28.81
N PHE A 315 1.62 6.50 -27.70
CA PHE A 315 1.02 6.31 -26.38
C PHE A 315 -0.30 7.09 -26.21
N GLY A 316 -0.37 8.25 -26.84
CA GLY A 316 -1.48 9.20 -26.78
C GLY A 316 -1.29 10.25 -25.68
N LEU A 317 -1.27 11.52 -26.08
CA LEU A 317 -1.13 12.68 -25.18
C LEU A 317 -2.17 12.68 -24.03
N HIS A 318 -3.44 12.42 -24.36
CA HIS A 318 -4.50 12.43 -23.35
C HIS A 318 -4.29 11.31 -22.32
N ARG A 319 -3.95 10.10 -22.79
CA ARG A 319 -3.65 8.96 -21.92
C ARG A 319 -2.47 9.25 -21.00
N ALA A 320 -1.38 9.81 -21.54
CA ALA A 320 -0.23 10.22 -20.74
C ALA A 320 -0.63 11.22 -19.65
N GLY A 321 -1.42 12.24 -20.02
CA GLY A 321 -1.92 13.24 -19.09
C GLY A 321 -2.82 12.69 -17.98
N VAL A 322 -3.81 11.87 -18.32
CA VAL A 322 -4.72 11.24 -17.36
C VAL A 322 -3.94 10.34 -16.39
N LEU A 323 -3.04 9.48 -16.89
CA LEU A 323 -2.25 8.62 -16.02
C LEU A 323 -1.34 9.43 -15.10
N LEU A 324 -0.60 10.41 -15.64
CA LEU A 324 0.34 11.20 -14.84
C LEU A 324 -0.37 12.09 -13.82
N SER A 325 -1.51 12.70 -14.18
CA SER A 325 -2.32 13.46 -13.23
C SER A 325 -2.94 12.57 -12.15
N THR A 326 -3.33 11.33 -12.48
CA THR A 326 -3.83 10.37 -11.50
C THR A 326 -2.73 9.98 -10.51
N LEU A 327 -1.55 9.62 -11.00
CA LEU A 327 -0.39 9.29 -10.17
C LEU A 327 0.04 10.48 -9.29
N ALA A 328 0.08 11.68 -9.86
CA ALA A 328 0.39 12.90 -9.11
C ALA A 328 -0.67 13.19 -8.03
N ARG A 329 -1.96 12.98 -8.32
CA ARG A 329 -3.06 13.15 -7.36
C ARG A 329 -2.98 12.13 -6.23
N GLU A 330 -2.73 10.86 -6.54
CA GLU A 330 -2.52 9.80 -5.54
C GLU A 330 -1.37 10.17 -4.58
N ARG A 331 -0.31 10.78 -5.11
CA ARG A 331 0.81 11.32 -4.33
C ARG A 331 0.53 12.65 -3.66
N GLY A 332 -0.63 13.27 -3.88
CA GLY A 332 -0.97 14.61 -3.39
C GLY A 332 -0.11 15.74 -3.98
N ASP A 333 0.50 15.55 -5.15
CA ASP A 333 1.22 16.59 -5.88
C ASP A 333 0.25 17.39 -6.77
N VAL A 334 -0.44 18.35 -6.13
CA VAL A 334 -1.39 19.24 -6.79
C VAL A 334 -0.70 20.10 -7.85
N ALA A 335 0.56 20.51 -7.63
CA ALA A 335 1.30 21.34 -8.58
C ALA A 335 1.60 20.57 -9.86
N LYS A 336 2.10 19.33 -9.76
CA LYS A 336 2.31 18.46 -10.93
C LYS A 336 1.00 18.14 -11.62
N THR A 337 -0.08 17.87 -10.86
CA THR A 337 -1.41 17.63 -11.43
C THR A 337 -1.88 18.79 -12.31
N LEU A 338 -1.84 20.02 -11.79
CA LEU A 338 -2.23 21.22 -12.53
C LEU A 338 -1.33 21.47 -13.74
N HIS A 339 -0.01 21.29 -13.58
CA HIS A 339 0.95 21.43 -14.66
C HIS A 339 0.65 20.48 -15.83
N VAL A 340 0.35 19.21 -15.53
CA VAL A 340 0.03 18.20 -16.55
C VAL A 340 -1.28 18.53 -17.27
N ILE A 341 -2.31 18.96 -16.53
CA ILE A 341 -3.59 19.36 -17.13
C ILE A 341 -3.39 20.54 -18.09
N ASP A 342 -2.63 21.55 -17.67
CA ASP A 342 -2.32 22.71 -18.51
C ASP A 342 -1.50 22.34 -19.73
N PHE A 343 -0.50 21.46 -19.56
CA PHE A 343 0.32 20.95 -20.66
C PHE A 343 -0.52 20.24 -21.73
N VAL A 344 -1.43 19.35 -21.31
CA VAL A 344 -2.33 18.63 -22.22
C VAL A 344 -3.24 19.62 -22.94
N ARG A 345 -3.88 20.54 -22.20
CA ARG A 345 -4.78 21.56 -22.77
C ARG A 345 -4.09 22.39 -23.86
N GLN A 346 -2.90 22.91 -23.58
CA GLN A 346 -2.15 23.73 -24.54
C GLN A 346 -1.81 22.97 -25.82
N ARG A 347 -1.48 21.69 -25.72
CA ARG A 347 -1.17 20.85 -26.90
C ARG A 347 -2.42 20.40 -27.65
N THR A 348 -3.55 20.17 -26.98
CA THR A 348 -4.82 19.84 -27.65
C THR A 348 -5.41 21.05 -28.38
N ASP A 349 -5.42 22.24 -27.75
CA ASP A 349 -6.00 23.45 -28.34
C ASP A 349 -5.28 23.90 -29.62
N SER A 350 -4.00 23.54 -29.77
CA SER A 350 -3.23 23.79 -30.99
C SER A 350 -3.74 23.04 -32.24
N THR A 351 -4.65 22.07 -32.06
CA THR A 351 -5.23 21.27 -33.17
C THR A 351 -6.66 21.66 -33.55
N GLY A 352 -7.27 22.68 -32.92
CA GLY A 352 -8.51 23.33 -33.35
C GLY A 352 -9.82 22.52 -33.28
N GLU A 353 -9.78 21.18 -33.37
CA GLU A 353 -10.98 20.32 -33.46
C GLU A 353 -11.12 19.31 -32.30
N GLY A 354 -10.07 19.07 -31.50
CA GLY A 354 -10.02 17.93 -30.58
C GLY A 354 -10.92 17.99 -29.34
N PHE A 355 -11.19 19.18 -28.78
CA PHE A 355 -11.85 19.30 -27.48
C PHE A 355 -13.34 18.92 -27.50
N ARG A 356 -14.04 19.08 -28.64
CA ARG A 356 -15.50 18.83 -28.72
C ARG A 356 -15.88 17.38 -29.02
N GLN A 357 -15.02 16.59 -29.64
CA GLN A 357 -15.36 15.22 -30.06
C GLN A 357 -15.16 14.15 -28.97
N HIS A 358 -14.58 14.50 -27.82
CA HIS A 358 -14.08 13.51 -26.84
C HIS A 358 -14.71 13.66 -25.44
N LEU A 359 -15.78 14.44 -25.31
CA LEU A 359 -16.64 14.52 -24.11
C LEU A 359 -17.93 13.70 -24.27
N GLU A 360 -18.16 13.11 -25.45
CA GLU A 360 -19.16 12.06 -25.73
C GLU A 360 -18.44 10.71 -25.79
#